data_AF-A0A256ZB47-F1
#
_entry.id   AF-A0A256ZB47-F1
#
_cell.length_a   1.000
_cell.length_b   1.000
_cell.length_c   1.000
_cell.angle_alpha   90.00
_cell.angle_beta   90.00
_cell.angle_gamma   90.00
#
_symmetry.space_group_name_H-M   'P 1'
#
loop_
_entity.id
_entity.type
_entity.pdbx_description
1 polymer ?
#
loop_
_entity_poly.entity_id
_entity_poly.type
_entity_poly.pdbx_seq_one_letter_code
_entity_poly.pdbx_strand_id
1 'polypeptide(L)'
;MGGRKRVIILGAGGRDYHNFNTCFRGNPDYEVVAFAVTQIPGIERRRYPPELAGGLYPDGIPVLPIQELSRVIRELHVDEVVLSFSDITYDALGRIASEVLAAGASFRLLSPRETMLTSFRPVIAVTAVRTGAGKSTVSRAIARELRSRGLEVAIVRHPMAYGDLGRMAVQVFRGVEDLDRWGVTIEEREEYEHYLSMGLTVFAGVDYGRVLREAERAGDVVLWDGGNNDFPFFRFNYMVTVADAMRPGQEVGSYPGEVNVRLANAVVVNKVSQASRECVERVVRNVRAVNPKADVVLADMEVVVDRPEVIEGRRVVVIEDSPSVTHGGLPYGAGYVAARKYGAAEIVDPRPYAVGVIRRLYKEYPHMANVVPSTGYTKEQLRDLEETLMRVNADVIVNGSPADIGRLIRVNKPYVRARWELRVVEGPSIKELVDRFIEESRFR
;
A
#
# COMPACT_ATOMS: atom_id res chain seq x y z
N MET A 1 39.35 -14.90 15.24
CA MET A 1 38.45 -14.59 14.11
C MET A 1 37.05 -14.53 14.69
N GLY A 2 36.46 -13.34 14.82
CA GLY A 2 35.12 -13.20 15.40
C GLY A 2 34.09 -13.88 14.50
N GLY A 3 33.11 -14.58 15.10
CA GLY A 3 32.01 -15.18 14.35
C GLY A 3 31.15 -14.12 13.65
N ARG A 4 30.40 -14.54 12.62
CA ARG A 4 29.40 -13.67 11.97
C ARG A 4 28.33 -13.29 12.99
N LYS A 5 27.84 -12.05 12.92
CA LYS A 5 26.73 -11.61 13.76
C LYS A 5 25.43 -12.26 13.27
N ARG A 6 24.76 -13.00 14.14
CA ARG A 6 23.53 -13.72 13.84
C ARG A 6 22.34 -12.78 13.95
N VAL A 7 21.56 -12.67 12.88
CA VAL A 7 20.49 -11.66 12.75
C VAL A 7 19.15 -12.31 12.44
N ILE A 8 18.09 -11.82 13.10
CA ILE A 8 16.70 -11.99 12.64
C ILE A 8 16.22 -10.68 12.04
N ILE A 9 15.56 -10.76 10.89
CA ILE A 9 14.88 -9.61 10.29
C ILE A 9 13.38 -9.77 10.54
N LEU A 10 12.82 -8.86 11.33
CA LEU A 10 11.41 -8.83 11.70
C LEU A 10 10.63 -7.94 10.73
N GLY A 11 9.71 -8.47 9.94
CA GLY A 11 8.99 -7.65 8.96
C GLY A 11 7.68 -8.24 8.49
N ALA A 12 7.05 -7.55 7.55
CA ALA A 12 5.86 -7.99 6.84
C ALA A 12 5.79 -7.25 5.50
N GLY A 13 5.27 -7.90 4.47
CA GLY A 13 4.97 -7.23 3.20
C GLY A 13 6.19 -6.79 2.39
N GLY A 14 7.39 -7.33 2.62
CA GLY A 14 8.53 -7.24 1.69
C GLY A 14 9.61 -6.19 1.99
N ARG A 15 9.41 -5.30 2.99
CA ARG A 15 10.48 -4.43 3.51
C ARG A 15 11.65 -5.23 4.09
N ASP A 16 11.33 -6.31 4.79
CA ASP A 16 12.28 -7.30 5.30
C ASP A 16 13.18 -7.84 4.20
N TYR A 17 12.61 -8.26 3.08
CA TYR A 17 13.38 -8.74 1.93
C TYR A 17 14.23 -7.64 1.30
N HIS A 18 13.73 -6.41 1.21
CA HIS A 18 14.51 -5.27 0.73
C HIS A 18 15.71 -4.98 1.64
N ASN A 19 15.50 -4.93 2.95
CA ASN A 19 16.56 -4.71 3.94
C ASN A 19 17.59 -5.85 3.92
N PHE A 20 17.13 -7.10 3.78
CA PHE A 20 18.01 -8.24 3.52
C PHE A 20 18.86 -8.04 2.27
N ASN A 21 18.23 -7.78 1.13
CA ASN A 21 18.88 -7.67 -0.17
C ASN A 21 19.91 -6.53 -0.25
N THR A 22 19.68 -5.45 0.51
CA THR A 22 20.51 -4.25 0.51
C THR A 22 21.61 -4.27 1.58
N CYS A 23 21.30 -4.72 2.80
CA CYS A 23 22.23 -4.60 3.93
C CYS A 23 22.95 -5.91 4.29
N PHE A 24 22.38 -7.08 3.97
CA PHE A 24 22.83 -8.36 4.54
C PHE A 24 23.22 -9.44 3.52
N ARG A 25 22.55 -9.53 2.37
CA ARG A 25 22.65 -10.64 1.39
C ARG A 25 24.09 -11.05 1.02
N GLY A 26 24.95 -10.06 0.79
CA GLY A 26 26.36 -10.27 0.41
C GLY A 26 27.36 -9.87 1.49
N ASN A 27 26.91 -9.56 2.71
CA ASN A 27 27.77 -9.04 3.76
C ASN A 27 28.31 -10.19 4.64
N PRO A 28 29.62 -10.50 4.58
CA PRO A 28 30.19 -11.62 5.30
C PRO A 28 30.22 -11.42 6.82
N ASP A 29 29.98 -10.22 7.33
CA ASP A 29 29.95 -9.91 8.76
C ASP A 29 28.66 -10.40 9.44
N TYR A 30 27.63 -10.76 8.66
CA TYR A 30 26.31 -11.12 9.15
C TYR A 30 25.88 -12.51 8.67
N GLU A 31 25.06 -13.16 9.49
CA GLU A 31 24.34 -14.38 9.18
C GLU A 31 22.87 -14.17 9.51
N VAL A 32 22.03 -13.96 8.51
CA VAL A 32 20.57 -13.84 8.70
C VAL A 32 19.99 -15.22 8.88
N VAL A 33 19.63 -15.57 10.12
CA VAL A 33 19.20 -16.93 10.48
C VAL A 33 17.71 -17.17 10.25
N ALA A 34 16.89 -16.12 10.25
CA ALA A 34 15.47 -16.19 9.94
C ALA A 34 14.88 -14.82 9.59
N PHE A 35 13.80 -14.85 8.81
CA PHE A 35 12.78 -13.80 8.83
C PHE A 35 11.71 -14.15 9.86
N ALA A 36 11.23 -13.16 10.61
CA ALA A 36 10.07 -13.31 11.48
C ALA A 36 8.94 -12.43 10.93
N VAL A 37 7.75 -12.99 10.71
CA VAL A 37 6.63 -12.28 10.07
C VAL A 37 5.33 -12.36 10.86
N THR A 38 4.52 -11.31 10.79
CA THR A 38 3.11 -11.39 11.22
C THR A 38 2.32 -12.30 10.30
N GLN A 39 1.19 -12.82 10.76
CA GLN A 39 0.38 -13.75 10.00
C GLN A 39 -0.10 -13.12 8.69
N ILE A 40 0.54 -13.48 7.57
CA ILE A 40 0.06 -13.20 6.23
C ILE A 40 -0.40 -14.54 5.65
N PRO A 41 -1.68 -14.67 5.25
CA PRO A 41 -2.21 -15.91 4.69
C PRO A 41 -1.29 -16.50 3.62
N GLY A 42 -0.84 -17.73 3.85
CA GLY A 42 -0.03 -18.49 2.90
C GLY A 42 1.48 -18.28 2.97
N ILE A 43 2.02 -17.26 3.66
CA ILE A 43 3.48 -16.97 3.69
C ILE A 43 4.22 -17.69 4.83
N GLU A 44 3.53 -18.00 5.92
CA GLU A 44 4.15 -18.62 7.09
C GLU A 44 4.84 -19.96 6.76
N ARG A 45 6.01 -20.19 7.38
CA ARG A 45 6.83 -21.42 7.22
C ARG A 45 7.39 -21.64 5.82
N ARG A 46 7.34 -20.63 4.94
CA ARG A 46 8.10 -20.61 3.68
C ARG A 46 9.58 -20.37 3.93
N ARG A 47 10.37 -20.43 2.85
CA ARG A 47 11.74 -19.94 2.82
C ARG A 47 11.83 -18.76 1.84
N TYR A 48 12.62 -17.75 2.20
CA TYR A 48 13.16 -16.85 1.21
C TYR A 48 14.08 -17.66 0.28
N PRO A 49 13.84 -17.64 -1.04
CA PRO A 49 14.34 -18.67 -1.93
C PRO A 49 15.86 -18.59 -2.15
N PRO A 50 16.59 -19.73 -2.21
CA PRO A 50 18.03 -19.77 -2.48
C PRO A 50 18.48 -18.91 -3.67
N GLU A 51 17.72 -18.95 -4.77
CA GLU A 51 18.02 -18.23 -6.01
C GLU A 51 18.01 -16.69 -5.85
N LEU A 52 17.40 -16.16 -4.77
CA LEU A 52 17.44 -14.74 -4.42
C LEU A 52 18.32 -14.44 -3.21
N ALA A 53 18.63 -15.46 -2.40
CA ALA A 53 19.34 -15.33 -1.14
C ALA A 53 20.86 -15.13 -1.31
N GLY A 54 21.41 -15.42 -2.49
CA GLY A 54 22.82 -15.21 -2.81
C GLY A 54 23.75 -16.28 -2.22
N GLY A 55 25.05 -16.20 -2.54
CA GLY A 55 26.00 -17.29 -2.28
C GLY A 55 26.27 -17.60 -0.80
N LEU A 56 25.93 -16.70 0.12
CA LEU A 56 26.05 -16.93 1.57
C LEU A 56 24.90 -17.78 2.13
N TYR A 57 23.82 -17.99 1.37
CA TYR A 57 22.57 -18.61 1.83
C TYR A 57 22.08 -19.66 0.81
N PRO A 58 22.84 -20.75 0.55
CA PRO A 58 22.51 -21.74 -0.48
C PRO A 58 21.21 -22.51 -0.23
N ASP A 59 20.74 -22.56 1.02
CA ASP A 59 19.48 -23.23 1.40
C ASP A 59 18.31 -22.23 1.57
N GLY A 60 18.52 -20.97 1.20
CA GLY A 60 17.60 -19.88 1.49
C GLY A 60 17.48 -19.60 2.99
N ILE A 61 16.52 -18.78 3.37
CA ILE A 61 16.35 -18.32 4.76
C ILE A 61 14.94 -18.67 5.25
N PRO A 62 14.77 -19.32 6.41
CA PRO A 62 13.45 -19.67 6.92
C PRO A 62 12.62 -18.43 7.28
N VAL A 63 11.31 -18.50 7.02
CA VAL A 63 10.32 -17.50 7.42
C VAL A 63 9.46 -18.08 8.54
N LEU A 64 9.56 -17.50 9.72
CA LEU A 64 8.95 -18.01 10.95
C LEU A 64 7.85 -17.07 11.45
N PRO A 65 6.84 -17.58 12.18
CA PRO A 65 5.84 -16.74 12.82
C PRO A 65 6.47 -15.84 13.88
N ILE A 66 6.07 -14.57 13.93
CA ILE A 66 6.53 -13.59 14.93
C ILE A 66 6.29 -14.05 16.38
N GLN A 67 5.28 -14.86 16.63
CA GLN A 67 4.95 -15.39 17.97
C GLN A 67 6.05 -16.31 18.52
N GLU A 68 6.91 -16.85 17.66
CA GLU A 68 8.04 -17.69 18.05
C GLU A 68 9.32 -16.87 18.32
N LEU A 69 9.31 -15.54 18.15
CA LEU A 69 10.49 -14.67 18.17
C LEU A 69 11.37 -14.87 19.41
N SER A 70 10.80 -14.73 20.61
CA SER A 70 11.53 -14.92 21.88
C SER A 70 12.18 -16.30 22.01
N ARG A 71 11.53 -17.36 21.51
CA ARG A 71 12.04 -18.73 21.53
C ARG A 71 13.21 -18.87 20.56
N VAL A 72 13.03 -18.41 19.33
CA VAL A 72 14.01 -18.48 18.24
C VAL A 72 15.28 -17.68 18.58
N ILE A 73 15.15 -16.51 19.21
CA ILE A 73 16.30 -15.71 19.66
C ILE A 73 17.23 -16.53 20.56
N ARG A 74 16.66 -17.24 21.54
CA ARG A 74 17.43 -18.03 22.52
C ARG A 74 18.02 -19.28 21.89
N GLU A 75 17.22 -20.05 21.16
CA GLU A 75 17.68 -21.30 20.54
C GLU A 75 18.76 -21.06 19.48
N LEU A 76 18.59 -20.03 18.66
CA LEU A 76 19.53 -19.69 17.60
C LEU A 76 20.61 -18.71 18.05
N HIS A 77 20.73 -18.38 19.34
CA HIS A 77 21.76 -17.49 19.88
C HIS A 77 21.91 -16.20 19.04
N VAL A 78 20.79 -15.51 18.83
CA VAL A 78 20.71 -14.33 17.95
C VAL A 78 21.34 -13.12 18.62
N ASP A 79 22.22 -12.41 17.91
CA ASP A 79 22.92 -11.24 18.42
C ASP A 79 22.09 -9.95 18.23
N GLU A 80 21.36 -9.85 17.12
CA GLU A 80 20.64 -8.64 16.73
C GLU A 80 19.32 -8.97 16.01
N VAL A 81 18.24 -8.28 16.39
CA VAL A 81 16.96 -8.29 15.67
C VAL A 81 16.77 -6.95 15.00
N VAL A 82 16.56 -6.98 13.69
CA VAL A 82 16.37 -5.81 12.86
C VAL A 82 14.89 -5.64 12.55
N LEU A 83 14.31 -4.51 12.97
CA LEU A 83 12.93 -4.20 12.61
C LEU A 83 12.84 -3.67 11.18
N SER A 84 11.99 -4.33 10.41
CA SER A 84 11.61 -4.07 9.02
C SER A 84 10.07 -4.05 8.91
N PHE A 85 9.41 -3.72 10.00
CA PHE A 85 7.96 -3.67 10.15
C PHE A 85 7.47 -2.22 10.05
N SER A 86 6.39 -1.99 9.33
CA SER A 86 5.75 -0.69 9.19
C SER A 86 4.32 -0.73 9.72
N ASP A 87 3.63 0.41 9.68
CA ASP A 87 2.26 0.58 10.13
C ASP A 87 2.05 0.11 11.59
N ILE A 88 2.91 0.56 12.50
CA ILE A 88 2.77 0.37 13.96
C ILE A 88 2.81 1.69 14.72
N THR A 89 2.35 1.69 15.96
CA THR A 89 2.53 2.82 16.89
C THR A 89 3.89 2.73 17.55
N TYR A 90 4.37 3.85 18.11
CA TYR A 90 5.59 3.82 18.93
C TYR A 90 5.46 2.95 20.18
N ASP A 91 4.26 2.82 20.75
CA ASP A 91 4.02 1.90 21.86
C ASP A 91 4.23 0.44 21.44
N ALA A 92 3.72 0.04 20.27
CA ALA A 92 3.92 -1.30 19.74
C ALA A 92 5.39 -1.56 19.42
N LEU A 93 6.07 -0.57 18.82
CA LEU A 93 7.52 -0.60 18.58
C LEU A 93 8.29 -0.83 19.89
N GLY A 94 7.98 -0.08 20.94
CA GLY A 94 8.63 -0.20 22.25
C GLY A 94 8.40 -1.56 22.91
N ARG A 95 7.21 -2.15 22.76
CA ARG A 95 6.91 -3.51 23.25
C ARG A 95 7.73 -4.57 22.52
N ILE A 96 7.82 -4.49 21.20
CA ILE A 96 8.67 -5.39 20.39
C ILE A 96 10.13 -5.27 20.82
N ALA A 97 10.63 -4.04 20.97
CA ALA A 97 12.00 -3.81 21.43
C ALA A 97 12.24 -4.43 22.82
N SER A 98 11.29 -4.27 23.74
CA SER A 98 11.37 -4.86 25.09
C SER A 98 11.42 -6.38 25.06
N GLU A 99 10.61 -7.02 24.19
CA GLU A 99 10.62 -8.48 24.01
C GLU A 99 11.99 -8.97 23.50
N VAL A 100 12.52 -8.32 22.46
CA VAL A 100 13.82 -8.67 21.87
C VAL A 100 14.95 -8.56 22.89
N LEU A 101 14.99 -7.45 23.63
CA LEU A 101 16.01 -7.20 24.65
C LEU A 101 15.92 -8.22 25.79
N ALA A 102 14.70 -8.54 26.25
CA ALA A 102 14.47 -9.55 27.28
C ALA A 102 14.84 -10.98 26.83
N ALA A 103 14.81 -11.26 25.53
CA ALA A 103 15.26 -12.52 24.96
C ALA A 103 16.79 -12.61 24.78
N GLY A 104 17.52 -11.50 24.94
CA GLY A 104 18.99 -11.45 24.95
C GLY A 104 19.64 -10.93 23.67
N ALA A 105 18.86 -10.47 22.69
CA ALA A 105 19.38 -9.89 21.44
C ALA A 105 19.35 -8.36 21.48
N SER A 106 20.23 -7.72 20.70
CA SER A 106 20.15 -6.27 20.43
C SER A 106 18.96 -5.96 19.52
N PHE A 107 18.40 -4.76 19.63
CA PHE A 107 17.33 -4.29 18.75
C PHE A 107 17.85 -3.16 17.86
N ARG A 108 17.64 -3.27 16.54
CA ARG A 108 18.15 -2.29 15.56
C ARG A 108 17.07 -1.81 14.60
N LEU A 109 17.07 -0.50 14.37
CA LEU A 109 16.35 0.15 13.28
C LEU A 109 17.35 0.54 12.19
N LEU A 110 17.04 0.21 10.94
CA LEU A 110 17.85 0.63 9.81
C LEU A 110 17.43 2.03 9.35
N SER A 111 18.41 2.87 9.07
CA SER A 111 18.15 4.22 8.57
C SER A 111 17.76 4.22 7.08
N PRO A 112 17.08 5.27 6.61
CA PRO A 112 16.88 5.51 5.18
C PRO A 112 18.18 5.47 4.37
N ARG A 113 19.28 5.98 4.94
CA ARG A 113 20.60 6.00 4.28
C ARG A 113 21.15 4.59 4.03
N GLU A 114 20.93 3.67 4.95
CA GLU A 114 21.42 2.28 4.83
C GLU A 114 20.65 1.46 3.81
N THR A 115 19.38 1.81 3.57
CA THR A 115 18.43 0.96 2.84
C THR A 115 18.04 1.51 1.49
N MET A 116 18.20 2.82 1.23
CA MET A 116 17.82 3.41 -0.06
C MET A 116 18.83 3.09 -1.17
N LEU A 117 18.32 2.54 -2.28
CA LEU A 117 19.07 2.38 -3.53
C LEU A 117 19.17 3.72 -4.25
N THR A 118 20.30 3.98 -4.91
CA THR A 118 20.48 5.19 -5.72
C THR A 118 19.98 4.95 -7.13
N SER A 119 19.16 5.88 -7.63
CA SER A 119 18.65 5.91 -9.00
C SER A 119 19.45 6.92 -9.83
N PHE A 120 19.68 6.63 -11.12
CA PHE A 120 20.19 7.63 -12.06
C PHE A 120 19.07 8.47 -12.71
N ARG A 121 17.81 8.03 -12.61
CA ARG A 121 16.63 8.82 -12.97
C ARG A 121 16.14 9.64 -11.77
N PRO A 122 15.58 10.84 -12.00
CA PRO A 122 14.83 11.56 -10.97
C PRO A 122 13.75 10.70 -10.32
N VAL A 123 13.65 10.77 -9.00
CA VAL A 123 12.68 10.00 -8.21
C VAL A 123 11.80 10.95 -7.41
N ILE A 124 10.49 10.88 -7.63
CA ILE A 124 9.49 11.49 -6.75
C ILE A 124 8.84 10.38 -5.91
N ALA A 125 8.88 10.54 -4.58
CA ALA A 125 8.34 9.56 -3.66
C ALA A 125 7.02 10.05 -3.06
N VAL A 126 6.03 9.15 -3.00
CA VAL A 126 4.78 9.37 -2.29
C VAL A 126 4.67 8.34 -1.17
N THR A 127 4.52 8.81 0.06
CA THR A 127 4.36 7.98 1.27
C THR A 127 3.17 8.46 2.10
N ALA A 128 2.94 7.82 3.25
CA ALA A 128 1.87 8.21 4.16
C ALA A 128 2.35 8.16 5.60
N VAL A 129 1.60 8.80 6.50
CA VAL A 129 1.81 8.65 7.95
C VAL A 129 1.25 7.30 8.44
N ARG A 130 0.15 6.84 7.83
CA ARG A 130 -0.55 5.60 8.18
C ARG A 130 -1.25 5.04 6.95
N THR A 131 -1.45 3.73 6.90
CA THR A 131 -2.33 3.09 5.92
C THR A 131 -3.71 3.75 5.91
N GLY A 132 -4.30 3.89 4.71
CA GLY A 132 -5.61 4.51 4.51
C GLY A 132 -5.63 6.05 4.52
N ALA A 133 -4.49 6.74 4.50
CA ALA A 133 -4.44 8.21 4.43
C ALA A 133 -4.87 8.78 3.06
N GLY A 134 -5.08 7.94 2.04
CA GLY A 134 -5.45 8.35 0.68
C GLY A 134 -4.25 8.60 -0.24
N LYS A 135 -3.13 7.92 0.01
CA LYS A 135 -1.89 8.07 -0.76
C LYS A 135 -2.06 7.91 -2.27
N SER A 136 -2.80 6.89 -2.71
CA SER A 136 -2.95 6.56 -4.13
C SER A 136 -3.65 7.66 -4.93
N THR A 137 -4.51 8.50 -4.32
CA THR A 137 -5.10 9.65 -5.02
C THR A 137 -4.05 10.72 -5.33
N VAL A 138 -3.13 10.97 -4.38
CA VAL A 138 -1.99 11.88 -4.55
C VAL A 138 -1.01 11.35 -5.59
N SER A 139 -0.65 10.07 -5.51
CA SER A 139 0.24 9.41 -6.48
C SER A 139 -0.32 9.49 -7.91
N ARG A 140 -1.61 9.22 -8.11
CA ARG A 140 -2.27 9.36 -9.42
C ARG A 140 -2.33 10.82 -9.91
N ALA A 141 -2.52 11.78 -9.02
CA ALA A 141 -2.55 13.19 -9.39
C ALA A 141 -1.17 13.66 -9.86
N ILE A 142 -0.11 13.29 -9.15
CA ILE A 142 1.29 13.55 -9.53
C ILE A 142 1.61 12.87 -10.86
N ALA A 143 1.23 11.59 -11.04
CA ALA A 143 1.46 10.86 -12.28
C ALA A 143 0.79 11.54 -13.49
N ARG A 144 -0.46 12.00 -13.34
CA ARG A 144 -1.17 12.75 -14.39
C ARG A 144 -0.48 14.06 -14.73
N GLU A 145 -0.01 14.78 -13.72
CA GLU A 145 0.67 16.06 -13.92
C GLU A 145 2.05 15.90 -14.57
N LEU A 146 2.80 14.84 -14.25
CA LEU A 146 4.04 14.52 -14.95
C LEU A 146 3.76 14.15 -16.42
N ARG A 147 2.72 13.34 -16.68
CA ARG A 147 2.33 12.97 -18.04
C ARG A 147 1.80 14.13 -18.86
N SER A 148 1.09 15.09 -18.26
CA SER A 148 0.58 16.28 -18.97
C SER A 148 1.72 17.14 -19.54
N ARG A 149 2.93 16.98 -18.98
CA ARG A 149 4.17 17.61 -19.43
C ARG A 149 4.99 16.77 -20.41
N GLY A 150 4.45 15.62 -20.84
CA GLY A 150 5.10 14.72 -21.80
C GLY A 150 6.20 13.83 -21.21
N LEU A 151 6.31 13.72 -19.87
CA LEU A 151 7.30 12.84 -19.24
C LEU A 151 6.82 11.37 -19.21
N GLU A 152 7.72 10.45 -19.48
CA GLU A 152 7.48 9.01 -19.29
C GLU A 152 7.68 8.66 -17.80
N VAL A 153 6.62 8.21 -17.14
CA VAL A 153 6.64 7.91 -15.71
C VAL A 153 6.67 6.40 -15.49
N ALA A 154 7.74 5.91 -14.85
CA ALA A 154 7.84 4.54 -14.35
C ALA A 154 7.25 4.48 -12.93
N ILE A 155 6.08 3.84 -12.78
CA ILE A 155 5.44 3.65 -11.48
C ILE A 155 6.09 2.48 -10.78
N VAL A 156 6.70 2.72 -9.62
CA VAL A 156 7.26 1.64 -8.80
C VAL A 156 6.41 1.50 -7.53
N ARG A 157 5.78 0.35 -7.38
CA ARG A 157 4.96 0.00 -6.22
C ARG A 157 5.78 -0.78 -5.21
N HIS A 158 5.45 -0.62 -3.92
CA HIS A 158 5.97 -1.42 -2.82
C HIS A 158 5.64 -2.93 -2.98
N PRO A 159 6.48 -3.84 -2.43
CA PRO A 159 6.26 -5.28 -2.61
C PRO A 159 4.93 -5.71 -1.98
N MET A 160 4.28 -6.67 -2.61
CA MET A 160 3.21 -7.49 -2.01
C MET A 160 3.59 -8.96 -2.19
N ALA A 161 4.30 -9.50 -1.21
CA ALA A 161 5.03 -10.77 -1.32
C ALA A 161 4.13 -12.02 -1.14
N TYR A 162 2.93 -12.02 -1.72
CA TYR A 162 1.92 -13.06 -1.50
C TYR A 162 2.19 -14.35 -2.30
N GLY A 163 2.77 -14.22 -3.49
CA GLY A 163 3.00 -15.31 -4.43
C GLY A 163 4.36 -16.03 -4.27
N ASP A 164 4.82 -16.62 -5.37
CA ASP A 164 6.13 -17.26 -5.49
C ASP A 164 7.23 -16.20 -5.57
N LEU A 165 8.02 -16.07 -4.50
CA LEU A 165 9.05 -15.04 -4.38
C LEU A 165 10.11 -15.12 -5.49
N GLY A 166 10.49 -16.33 -5.93
CA GLY A 166 11.47 -16.54 -6.99
C GLY A 166 10.97 -15.99 -8.32
N ARG A 167 9.71 -16.26 -8.66
CA ARG A 167 9.04 -15.70 -9.84
C ARG A 167 8.80 -14.19 -9.72
N MET A 168 8.59 -13.69 -8.51
CA MET A 168 8.31 -12.29 -8.21
C MET A 168 9.58 -11.46 -8.00
N ALA A 169 10.77 -11.95 -8.35
CA ALA A 169 12.00 -11.18 -8.26
C ALA A 169 11.87 -9.80 -8.94
N VAL A 170 11.25 -9.78 -10.13
CA VAL A 170 10.83 -8.58 -10.85
C VAL A 170 9.51 -8.86 -11.57
N GLN A 171 8.55 -7.96 -11.41
CA GLN A 171 7.29 -7.95 -12.13
C GLN A 171 7.17 -6.62 -12.89
N VAL A 172 6.79 -6.73 -14.15
CA VAL A 172 6.52 -5.58 -15.02
C VAL A 172 5.13 -5.77 -15.59
N PHE A 173 4.26 -4.78 -15.37
CA PHE A 173 2.89 -4.75 -15.85
C PHE A 173 2.77 -3.59 -16.84
N ARG A 174 2.59 -3.90 -18.12
CA ARG A 174 2.42 -2.92 -19.21
C ARG A 174 0.96 -2.73 -19.58
N GLY A 175 0.15 -3.75 -19.36
CA GLY A 175 -1.29 -3.75 -19.60
C GLY A 175 -2.05 -4.55 -18.54
N VAL A 176 -3.37 -4.47 -18.58
CA VAL A 176 -4.25 -5.18 -17.63
C VAL A 176 -4.12 -6.70 -17.77
N GLU A 177 -3.75 -7.18 -18.95
CA GLU A 177 -3.50 -8.59 -19.28
C GLU A 177 -2.32 -9.17 -18.48
N ASP A 178 -1.33 -8.33 -18.11
CA ASP A 178 -0.22 -8.77 -17.28
C ASP A 178 -0.68 -9.14 -15.86
N LEU A 179 -1.77 -8.55 -15.36
CA LEU A 179 -2.33 -8.90 -14.04
C LEU A 179 -2.79 -10.37 -14.02
N ASP A 180 -3.40 -10.85 -15.11
CA ASP A 180 -3.80 -12.25 -15.27
C ASP A 180 -2.59 -13.16 -15.42
N ARG A 181 -1.60 -12.75 -16.23
CA ARG A 181 -0.36 -13.50 -16.47
C ARG A 181 0.43 -13.75 -15.18
N TRP A 182 0.46 -12.75 -14.30
CA TRP A 182 1.11 -12.86 -12.99
C TRP A 182 0.22 -13.52 -11.92
N GLY A 183 -1.05 -13.76 -12.21
CA GLY A 183 -1.98 -14.41 -11.30
C GLY A 183 -2.22 -13.59 -10.03
N VAL A 184 -2.22 -12.26 -10.15
CA VAL A 184 -2.32 -11.37 -8.99
C VAL A 184 -3.74 -11.38 -8.40
N THR A 185 -3.80 -11.27 -7.08
CA THR A 185 -5.03 -11.16 -6.28
C THR A 185 -5.80 -9.87 -6.55
N ILE A 186 -7.07 -9.78 -6.12
CA ILE A 186 -7.82 -8.52 -6.24
C ILE A 186 -7.14 -7.37 -5.50
N GLU A 187 -6.57 -7.65 -4.32
CA GLU A 187 -5.82 -6.66 -3.53
C GLU A 187 -4.60 -6.12 -4.30
N GLU A 188 -3.86 -6.99 -5.01
CA GLU A 188 -2.81 -6.55 -5.93
C GLU A 188 -3.34 -5.75 -7.12
N ARG A 189 -4.52 -6.08 -7.65
CA ARG A 189 -5.15 -5.27 -8.70
C ARG A 189 -5.54 -3.90 -8.19
N GLU A 190 -6.03 -3.80 -6.97
CA GLU A 190 -6.40 -2.52 -6.34
C GLU A 190 -5.19 -1.56 -6.31
N GLU A 191 -3.98 -2.10 -6.14
CA GLU A 191 -2.72 -1.35 -6.14
C GLU A 191 -2.14 -1.05 -7.54
N TYR A 192 -2.43 -1.85 -8.57
CA TYR A 192 -1.76 -1.75 -9.88
C TYR A 192 -2.69 -1.28 -11.02
N GLU A 193 -3.93 -1.75 -11.06
CA GLU A 193 -4.81 -1.66 -12.24
C GLU A 193 -5.18 -0.23 -12.62
N HIS A 194 -5.26 0.66 -11.64
CA HIS A 194 -5.58 2.06 -11.87
C HIS A 194 -4.48 2.80 -12.64
N TYR A 195 -3.21 2.42 -12.47
CA TYR A 195 -2.10 2.97 -13.27
C TYR A 195 -2.10 2.41 -14.69
N LEU A 196 -2.36 1.11 -14.84
CA LEU A 196 -2.47 0.47 -16.16
C LEU A 196 -3.60 1.08 -16.98
N SER A 197 -4.73 1.38 -16.33
CA SER A 197 -5.86 2.09 -16.93
C SER A 197 -5.51 3.53 -17.35
N MET A 198 -4.50 4.13 -16.73
CA MET A 198 -3.91 5.41 -17.11
C MET A 198 -2.84 5.27 -18.20
N GLY A 199 -2.59 4.07 -18.72
CA GLY A 199 -1.54 3.81 -19.71
C GLY A 199 -0.11 3.91 -19.15
N LEU A 200 0.06 3.70 -17.84
CA LEU A 200 1.36 3.73 -17.17
C LEU A 200 1.84 2.31 -16.89
N THR A 201 3.15 2.08 -17.05
CA THR A 201 3.77 0.80 -16.69
C THR A 201 4.04 0.75 -15.19
N VAL A 202 3.67 -0.36 -14.55
CA VAL A 202 3.91 -0.61 -13.13
C VAL A 202 5.04 -1.63 -12.96
N PHE A 203 5.96 -1.31 -12.06
CA PHE A 203 7.08 -2.14 -11.65
C PHE A 203 6.91 -2.53 -10.18
N ALA A 204 7.02 -3.82 -9.90
CA ALA A 204 6.96 -4.38 -8.56
C ALA A 204 7.88 -5.61 -8.47
N GLY A 205 7.97 -6.22 -7.31
CA GLY A 205 8.73 -7.46 -7.09
C GLY A 205 9.37 -7.48 -5.72
N VAL A 206 10.32 -8.38 -5.49
CA VAL A 206 11.00 -8.51 -4.19
C VAL A 206 12.49 -8.16 -4.22
N ASP A 207 13.12 -8.10 -5.40
CA ASP A 207 14.50 -7.59 -5.56
C ASP A 207 14.48 -6.18 -6.16
N TYR A 208 14.40 -5.18 -5.29
CA TYR A 208 14.30 -3.78 -5.71
C TYR A 208 15.55 -3.23 -6.41
N GLY A 209 16.69 -3.90 -6.27
CA GLY A 209 17.86 -3.59 -7.11
C GLY A 209 17.62 -3.95 -8.57
N ARG A 210 16.92 -5.05 -8.84
CA ARG A 210 16.52 -5.44 -10.19
C ARG A 210 15.31 -4.64 -10.69
N VAL A 211 14.31 -4.41 -9.84
CA VAL A 211 13.12 -3.60 -10.18
C VAL A 211 13.52 -2.18 -10.57
N LEU A 212 14.42 -1.54 -9.81
CA LEU A 212 14.89 -0.19 -10.12
C LEU A 212 15.53 -0.12 -11.51
N ARG A 213 16.39 -1.09 -11.86
CA ARG A 213 17.02 -1.13 -13.19
C ARG A 213 16.02 -1.21 -14.33
N GLU A 214 14.93 -1.94 -14.16
CA GLU A 214 13.87 -2.01 -15.17
C GLU A 214 13.07 -0.71 -15.24
N ALA A 215 12.76 -0.10 -14.09
CA ALA A 215 12.08 1.19 -14.03
C ALA A 215 12.90 2.33 -14.67
N GLU A 216 14.21 2.38 -14.39
CA GLU A 216 15.12 3.40 -14.91
C GLU A 216 15.29 3.36 -16.44
N ARG A 217 15.11 2.18 -17.04
CA ARG A 217 15.15 1.98 -18.50
C ARG A 217 13.86 2.38 -19.19
N ALA A 218 12.75 2.41 -18.45
CA ALA A 218 11.41 2.50 -19.01
C ALA A 218 10.78 3.90 -18.97
N GLY A 219 11.38 4.86 -18.25
CA GLY A 219 10.86 6.21 -18.20
C GLY A 219 11.90 7.25 -17.80
N ASP A 220 11.50 8.51 -17.93
CA ASP A 220 12.29 9.68 -17.54
C ASP A 220 12.29 9.88 -16.02
N VAL A 221 11.21 9.47 -15.36
CA VAL A 221 10.94 9.69 -13.93
C VAL A 221 10.49 8.41 -13.27
N VAL A 222 11.05 8.12 -12.10
CA VAL A 222 10.52 7.08 -11.21
C VAL A 222 9.57 7.72 -10.21
N LEU A 223 8.30 7.29 -10.23
CA LEU A 223 7.36 7.60 -9.16
C LEU A 223 7.34 6.42 -8.20
N TRP A 224 7.95 6.60 -7.03
CA TRP A 224 7.86 5.62 -5.94
C TRP A 224 6.54 5.82 -5.21
N ASP A 225 5.63 4.86 -5.34
CA ASP A 225 4.37 4.85 -4.61
C ASP A 225 4.43 3.80 -3.49
N GLY A 226 4.58 4.29 -2.26
CA GLY A 226 4.89 3.45 -1.10
C GLY A 226 3.78 2.45 -0.73
N GLY A 227 4.15 1.44 0.05
CA GLY A 227 3.21 0.52 0.70
C GLY A 227 2.96 1.01 2.11
N ASN A 228 1.77 0.81 2.65
CA ASN A 228 1.42 1.23 4.01
C ASN A 228 1.88 2.68 4.29
N ASN A 229 2.75 2.84 5.29
CA ASN A 229 3.50 4.04 5.63
C ASN A 229 5.02 3.83 5.58
N ASP A 230 5.53 2.90 4.77
CA ASP A 230 6.97 2.66 4.61
C ASP A 230 7.68 3.88 3.99
N PHE A 231 8.91 4.17 4.46
CA PHE A 231 9.76 5.17 3.82
C PHE A 231 10.30 4.66 2.46
N PRO A 232 10.82 5.48 1.55
CA PRO A 232 11.15 5.00 0.20
C PRO A 232 12.28 3.96 0.17
N PHE A 233 12.23 3.03 -0.78
CA PHE A 233 13.32 2.07 -1.05
C PHE A 233 14.40 2.69 -1.95
N PHE A 234 14.08 3.81 -2.58
CA PHE A 234 14.96 4.55 -3.46
C PHE A 234 15.25 5.92 -2.88
N ARG A 235 16.47 6.39 -3.10
CA ARG A 235 16.82 7.77 -2.83
C ARG A 235 15.96 8.67 -3.72
N PHE A 236 15.29 9.63 -3.11
CA PHE A 236 14.37 10.54 -3.80
C PHE A 236 14.94 11.94 -3.93
N ASN A 237 14.46 12.66 -4.94
CA ASN A 237 14.70 14.08 -5.12
C ASN A 237 13.64 14.90 -4.39
N TYR A 238 12.39 14.45 -4.44
CA TYR A 238 11.26 15.12 -3.80
C TYR A 238 10.32 14.08 -3.18
N MET A 239 9.79 14.36 -2.00
CA MET A 239 8.91 13.47 -1.26
C MET A 239 7.64 14.16 -0.79
N VAL A 240 6.49 13.57 -1.13
CA VAL A 240 5.16 13.97 -0.68
C VAL A 240 4.65 12.93 0.32
N THR A 241 4.39 13.35 1.55
CA THR A 241 3.80 12.47 2.59
C THR A 241 2.34 12.81 2.81
N VAL A 242 1.47 11.80 2.85
CA VAL A 242 0.04 12.00 3.06
C VAL A 242 -0.34 11.74 4.54
N ALA A 243 -0.95 12.74 5.17
CA ALA A 243 -1.50 12.68 6.52
C ALA A 243 -3.04 12.61 6.48
N ASP A 244 -3.66 12.05 7.52
CA ASP A 244 -5.11 11.86 7.61
C ASP A 244 -5.71 12.82 8.65
N ALA A 245 -6.52 13.77 8.19
CA ALA A 245 -7.18 14.74 9.08
C ALA A 245 -8.12 14.10 10.12
N MET A 246 -8.64 12.91 9.85
CA MET A 246 -9.57 12.20 10.75
C MET A 246 -8.85 11.48 11.90
N ARG A 247 -7.52 11.35 11.84
CA ARG A 247 -6.72 10.58 12.81
C ARG A 247 -5.58 11.43 13.39
N PRO A 248 -5.88 12.56 14.04
CA PRO A 248 -4.86 13.50 14.48
C PRO A 248 -3.92 12.87 15.52
N GLY A 249 -2.62 13.11 15.37
CA GLY A 249 -1.56 12.53 16.18
C GLY A 249 -0.85 11.33 15.53
N GLN A 250 -1.42 10.71 14.50
CA GLN A 250 -0.74 9.61 13.79
C GLN A 250 0.52 10.08 13.05
N GLU A 251 0.53 11.33 12.59
CA GLU A 251 1.67 11.99 11.95
C GLU A 251 2.92 12.10 12.83
N VAL A 252 2.76 11.99 14.16
CA VAL A 252 3.85 12.04 15.16
C VAL A 252 3.77 10.89 16.18
N GLY A 253 2.96 9.87 15.89
CA GLY A 253 2.68 8.75 16.82
C GLY A 253 2.82 7.37 16.19
N SER A 254 3.18 7.32 14.90
CA SER A 254 3.31 6.07 14.14
C SER A 254 4.69 5.91 13.53
N TYR A 255 5.14 4.66 13.46
CA TYR A 255 6.39 4.27 12.83
C TYR A 255 6.13 3.49 11.52
N PRO A 256 6.90 3.79 10.45
CA PRO A 256 7.80 4.93 10.30
C PRO A 256 7.09 6.22 9.82
N GLY A 257 5.78 6.38 10.08
CA GLY A 257 4.99 7.52 9.64
C GLY A 257 5.60 8.89 9.95
N GLU A 258 6.10 9.11 11.17
CA GLU A 258 6.78 10.38 11.51
C GLU A 258 8.12 10.53 10.79
N VAL A 259 8.84 9.44 10.51
CA VAL A 259 10.06 9.48 9.68
C VAL A 259 9.71 10.04 8.30
N ASN A 260 8.59 9.63 7.71
CA ASN A 260 8.12 10.19 6.45
C ASN A 260 7.83 11.69 6.56
N VAL A 261 7.11 12.13 7.61
CA VAL A 261 6.83 13.56 7.82
C VAL A 261 8.10 14.38 7.94
N ARG A 262 9.11 13.88 8.66
CA ARG A 262 10.41 14.55 8.84
C ARG A 262 11.24 14.63 7.57
N LEU A 263 11.07 13.67 6.66
CA LEU A 263 11.77 13.62 5.37
C LEU A 263 11.05 14.36 4.24
N ALA A 264 9.76 14.66 4.40
CA ALA A 264 8.93 15.21 3.35
C ALA A 264 9.35 16.61 2.92
N ASN A 265 9.28 16.87 1.61
CA ASN A 265 9.27 18.22 1.05
C ASN A 265 7.85 18.83 1.17
N ALA A 266 6.81 18.00 1.04
CA ALA A 266 5.42 18.43 1.21
C ALA A 266 4.60 17.39 1.98
N VAL A 267 3.68 17.87 2.80
CA VAL A 267 2.71 17.05 3.53
C VAL A 267 1.30 17.42 3.09
N VAL A 268 0.60 16.44 2.50
CA VAL A 268 -0.81 16.58 2.13
C VAL A 268 -1.67 16.09 3.28
N VAL A 269 -2.34 17.00 3.98
CA VAL A 269 -3.34 16.68 5.00
C VAL A 269 -4.67 16.43 4.29
N ASN A 270 -5.04 15.17 4.16
CA ASN A 270 -6.17 14.72 3.36
C ASN A 270 -7.45 14.51 4.22
N LYS A 271 -8.61 14.36 3.57
CA LYS A 271 -9.94 14.16 4.20
C LYS A 271 -10.41 15.34 5.06
N VAL A 272 -10.01 16.56 4.72
CA VAL A 272 -10.30 17.73 5.57
C VAL A 272 -11.80 18.03 5.72
N SER A 273 -12.65 17.67 4.74
CA SER A 273 -14.10 17.85 4.87
C SER A 273 -14.77 16.87 5.84
N GLN A 274 -14.11 15.75 6.15
CA GLN A 274 -14.61 14.70 7.04
C GLN A 274 -14.09 14.86 8.47
N ALA A 275 -13.25 15.87 8.72
CA ALA A 275 -12.65 16.15 10.02
C ALA A 275 -13.13 17.49 10.58
N SER A 276 -13.14 17.63 11.91
CA SER A 276 -13.37 18.93 12.52
C SER A 276 -12.20 19.86 12.25
N ARG A 277 -12.45 21.17 12.25
CA ARG A 277 -11.41 22.20 12.13
C ARG A 277 -10.29 22.00 13.15
N GLU A 278 -10.62 21.65 14.38
CA GLU A 278 -9.63 21.36 15.44
C GLU A 278 -8.73 20.17 15.09
N CYS A 279 -9.28 19.10 14.51
CA CYS A 279 -8.48 17.94 14.10
C CYS A 279 -7.49 18.33 13.00
N VAL A 280 -7.94 19.08 11.99
CA VAL A 280 -7.08 19.57 10.90
C VAL A 280 -5.97 20.46 11.48
N GLU A 281 -6.32 21.43 12.32
CA GLU A 281 -5.36 22.35 12.95
C GLU A 281 -4.33 21.60 13.81
N ARG A 282 -4.74 20.55 14.52
CA ARG A 282 -3.84 19.70 15.31
C ARG A 282 -2.84 18.95 14.42
N VAL A 283 -3.28 18.34 13.33
CA VAL A 283 -2.38 17.67 12.37
C VAL A 283 -1.37 18.67 11.80
N VAL A 284 -1.85 19.82 11.31
CA VAL A 284 -0.99 20.87 10.75
C VAL A 284 0.05 21.36 11.77
N ARG A 285 -0.38 21.58 13.02
CA ARG A 285 0.52 22.00 14.11
C ARG A 285 1.61 20.96 14.36
N ASN A 286 1.24 19.68 14.43
CA ASN A 286 2.19 18.59 14.66
C ASN A 286 3.18 18.44 13.51
N VAL A 287 2.70 18.50 12.26
CA VAL A 287 3.56 18.48 11.06
C VAL A 287 4.57 19.62 11.11
N ARG A 288 4.12 20.86 11.34
CA ARG A 288 5.01 22.04 11.43
C ARG A 288 6.01 21.95 12.58
N ALA A 289 5.65 21.30 13.68
CA ALA A 289 6.53 21.12 14.83
C ALA A 289 7.70 20.18 14.52
N VAL A 290 7.48 19.10 13.75
CA VAL A 290 8.53 18.11 13.43
C VAL A 290 9.24 18.36 12.10
N ASN A 291 8.58 19.05 11.16
CA ASN A 291 9.14 19.46 9.88
C ASN A 291 8.65 20.88 9.49
N PRO A 292 9.32 21.94 9.97
CA PRO A 292 8.94 23.32 9.67
C PRO A 292 9.24 23.74 8.21
N LYS A 293 9.96 22.92 7.44
CA LYS A 293 10.34 23.21 6.06
C LYS A 293 9.35 22.63 5.04
N ALA A 294 8.54 21.65 5.44
CA ALA A 294 7.59 21.04 4.53
C ALA A 294 6.47 22.00 4.18
N ASP A 295 6.11 22.04 2.90
CA ASP A 295 4.84 22.61 2.47
C ASP A 295 3.68 21.83 3.08
N VAL A 296 2.65 22.53 3.51
CA VAL A 296 1.42 21.90 4.02
C VAL A 296 0.30 22.18 3.03
N VAL A 297 -0.27 21.11 2.48
CA VAL A 297 -1.39 21.16 1.53
C VAL A 297 -2.62 20.57 2.22
N LEU A 298 -3.71 21.33 2.30
CA LEU A 298 -4.99 20.80 2.75
C LEU A 298 -5.74 20.27 1.54
N ALA A 299 -6.12 19.01 1.60
CA ALA A 299 -6.79 18.34 0.49
C ALA A 299 -7.95 17.48 0.99
N ASP A 300 -8.82 17.16 0.03
CA ASP A 300 -9.93 16.27 0.21
C ASP A 300 -9.98 15.24 -0.92
N MET A 301 -10.89 14.29 -0.79
CA MET A 301 -11.17 13.32 -1.84
C MET A 301 -12.62 13.47 -2.31
N GLU A 302 -12.78 13.60 -3.61
CA GLU A 302 -14.08 13.65 -4.25
C GLU A 302 -14.36 12.31 -4.94
N VAL A 303 -15.53 11.72 -4.67
CA VAL A 303 -15.98 10.57 -5.45
C VAL A 303 -16.46 11.03 -6.81
N VAL A 304 -15.93 10.40 -7.85
CA VAL A 304 -16.39 10.54 -9.23
C VAL A 304 -16.78 9.18 -9.80
N VAL A 305 -17.71 9.17 -10.74
CA VAL A 305 -18.12 7.97 -11.49
C VAL A 305 -17.92 8.21 -12.98
N ASP A 306 -17.72 7.12 -13.73
CA ASP A 306 -17.56 7.15 -15.18
C ASP A 306 -18.86 7.47 -15.93
N ARG A 307 -20.01 6.98 -15.43
CA ARG A 307 -21.34 7.13 -16.04
C ARG A 307 -22.41 7.48 -15.01
N PRO A 308 -22.47 8.75 -14.55
CA PRO A 308 -23.39 9.17 -13.49
C PRO A 308 -24.86 8.97 -13.84
N GLU A 309 -25.23 9.11 -15.11
CA GLU A 309 -26.59 8.95 -15.64
C GLU A 309 -27.17 7.54 -15.45
N VAL A 310 -26.32 6.54 -15.23
CA VAL A 310 -26.75 5.16 -15.00
C VAL A 310 -27.22 4.96 -13.55
N ILE A 311 -26.82 5.82 -12.61
CA ILE A 311 -27.15 5.69 -11.18
C ILE A 311 -28.49 6.36 -10.83
N GLU A 312 -28.78 7.50 -11.45
CA GLU A 312 -29.88 8.37 -11.06
C GLU A 312 -31.25 7.65 -11.10
N GLY A 313 -31.97 7.68 -9.97
CA GLY A 313 -33.28 7.05 -9.83
C GLY A 313 -33.28 5.52 -9.88
N ARG A 314 -32.12 4.87 -9.87
CA ARG A 314 -32.00 3.40 -9.94
C ARG A 314 -31.80 2.75 -8.58
N ARG A 315 -32.19 1.48 -8.49
CA ARG A 315 -31.88 0.62 -7.35
C ARG A 315 -30.51 0.01 -7.57
N VAL A 316 -29.56 0.27 -6.68
CA VAL A 316 -28.15 -0.09 -6.88
C VAL A 316 -27.67 -1.10 -5.85
N VAL A 317 -26.80 -2.01 -6.28
CA VAL A 317 -25.97 -2.82 -5.38
C VAL A 317 -24.55 -2.27 -5.43
N VAL A 318 -23.93 -2.12 -4.26
CA VAL A 318 -22.63 -1.47 -4.12
C VAL A 318 -21.58 -2.53 -3.79
N ILE A 319 -20.49 -2.55 -4.57
CA ILE A 319 -19.26 -3.29 -4.24
C ILE A 319 -18.28 -2.30 -3.60
N GLU A 320 -17.61 -2.68 -2.52
CA GLU A 320 -16.57 -1.88 -1.87
C GLU A 320 -15.26 -2.65 -1.73
N ASP A 321 -14.17 -1.88 -1.60
CA ASP A 321 -12.85 -2.38 -1.24
C ASP A 321 -12.90 -3.27 0.01
N SER A 322 -12.60 -4.56 -0.15
CA SER A 322 -12.73 -5.56 0.89
C SER A 322 -11.91 -5.22 2.14
N PRO A 323 -10.59 -4.89 2.05
CA PRO A 323 -9.81 -4.55 3.23
C PRO A 323 -10.39 -3.37 4.03
N SER A 324 -10.89 -2.34 3.34
CA SER A 324 -11.51 -1.18 3.98
C SER A 324 -12.76 -1.53 4.80
N VAL A 325 -13.63 -2.39 4.27
CA VAL A 325 -14.91 -2.71 4.91
C VAL A 325 -14.89 -3.95 5.78
N THR A 326 -13.83 -4.77 5.75
CA THR A 326 -13.67 -5.92 6.67
C THR A 326 -12.80 -5.53 7.86
N HIS A 327 -11.49 -5.79 7.78
CA HIS A 327 -10.54 -5.54 8.87
C HIS A 327 -10.29 -4.04 9.10
N GLY A 328 -10.54 -3.20 8.10
CA GLY A 328 -10.50 -1.73 8.21
C GLY A 328 -11.68 -1.14 8.99
N GLY A 329 -12.77 -1.89 9.17
CA GLY A 329 -13.89 -1.52 10.04
C GLY A 329 -14.83 -0.45 9.48
N LEU A 330 -14.70 -0.03 8.22
CA LEU A 330 -15.58 0.97 7.63
C LEU A 330 -16.92 0.34 7.20
N PRO A 331 -18.08 0.97 7.48
CA PRO A 331 -19.36 0.44 7.06
C PRO A 331 -19.59 0.51 5.55
N TYR A 332 -18.89 1.41 4.86
CA TYR A 332 -18.98 1.63 3.42
C TYR A 332 -17.78 2.44 2.90
N GLY A 333 -17.66 2.57 1.57
CA GLY A 333 -16.56 3.26 0.90
C GLY A 333 -17.01 4.14 -0.28
N ALA A 334 -16.26 4.08 -1.38
CA ALA A 334 -16.42 4.97 -2.53
C ALA A 334 -17.75 4.74 -3.26
N GLY A 335 -18.14 3.47 -3.41
CA GLY A 335 -19.32 3.09 -4.19
C GLY A 335 -20.61 3.55 -3.52
N TYR A 336 -20.70 3.45 -2.19
CA TYR A 336 -21.85 3.91 -1.43
C TYR A 336 -21.98 5.44 -1.48
N VAL A 337 -20.85 6.14 -1.33
CA VAL A 337 -20.82 7.61 -1.42
C VAL A 337 -21.19 8.05 -2.83
N ALA A 338 -20.72 7.37 -3.89
CA ALA A 338 -21.14 7.62 -5.26
C ALA A 338 -22.65 7.43 -5.43
N ALA A 339 -23.19 6.29 -4.99
CA ALA A 339 -24.61 5.98 -5.12
C ALA A 339 -25.50 7.07 -4.51
N ARG A 340 -25.12 7.59 -3.33
CA ARG A 340 -25.82 8.71 -2.69
C ARG A 340 -25.64 10.03 -3.46
N LYS A 341 -24.40 10.36 -3.82
CA LYS A 341 -24.05 11.61 -4.52
C LYS A 341 -24.78 11.75 -5.86
N TYR A 342 -24.92 10.65 -6.61
CA TYR A 342 -25.51 10.62 -7.95
C TYR A 342 -26.99 10.16 -7.96
N GLY A 343 -27.67 10.23 -6.82
CA GLY A 343 -29.13 10.14 -6.78
C GLY A 343 -29.73 8.75 -6.98
N ALA A 344 -29.07 7.67 -6.52
CA ALA A 344 -29.68 6.34 -6.50
C ALA A 344 -31.01 6.36 -5.72
N ALA A 345 -32.05 5.74 -6.27
CA ALA A 345 -33.35 5.63 -5.60
C ALA A 345 -33.28 4.75 -4.35
N GLU A 346 -32.47 3.69 -4.40
CA GLU A 346 -32.29 2.74 -3.31
C GLU A 346 -30.88 2.14 -3.38
N ILE A 347 -30.21 2.00 -2.23
CA ILE A 347 -29.03 1.12 -2.10
C ILE A 347 -29.56 -0.19 -1.50
N VAL A 348 -29.66 -1.22 -2.32
CA VAL A 348 -30.33 -2.48 -2.00
C VAL A 348 -29.48 -3.26 -1.00
N ASP A 349 -30.09 -3.74 0.09
CA ASP A 349 -29.43 -4.61 1.06
C ASP A 349 -29.04 -5.95 0.41
N PRO A 350 -27.73 -6.25 0.26
CA PRO A 350 -27.27 -7.47 -0.38
C PRO A 350 -27.33 -8.71 0.54
N ARG A 351 -27.47 -8.55 1.85
CA ARG A 351 -27.33 -9.65 2.84
C ARG A 351 -28.29 -10.83 2.61
N PRO A 352 -29.58 -10.62 2.27
CA PRO A 352 -30.50 -11.73 1.99
C PRO A 352 -30.08 -12.59 0.79
N TYR A 353 -29.24 -12.06 -0.09
CA TYR A 353 -28.83 -12.69 -1.35
C TYR A 353 -27.43 -13.33 -1.28
N ALA A 354 -26.68 -13.05 -0.22
CA ALA A 354 -25.29 -13.45 -0.07
C ALA A 354 -25.10 -14.98 -0.01
N VAL A 355 -24.12 -15.49 -0.76
CA VAL A 355 -23.74 -16.91 -0.77
C VAL A 355 -22.29 -17.12 -0.32
N GLY A 356 -21.95 -18.38 -0.02
CA GLY A 356 -20.57 -18.84 0.23
C GLY A 356 -19.76 -17.95 1.16
N VAL A 357 -18.60 -17.47 0.70
CA VAL A 357 -17.70 -16.60 1.47
C VAL A 357 -18.34 -15.27 1.84
N ILE A 358 -19.13 -14.66 0.94
CA ILE A 358 -19.76 -13.35 1.17
C ILE A 358 -20.76 -13.44 2.34
N ARG A 359 -21.53 -14.53 2.41
CA ARG A 359 -22.42 -14.79 3.54
C ARG A 359 -21.67 -14.96 4.86
N ARG A 360 -20.46 -15.54 4.84
CA ARG A 360 -19.61 -15.67 6.03
C ARG A 360 -19.07 -14.32 6.46
N LEU A 361 -18.62 -13.49 5.52
CA LEU A 361 -18.10 -12.15 5.80
C LEU A 361 -19.16 -11.27 6.46
N TYR A 362 -20.43 -11.32 6.08
CA TYR A 362 -21.48 -10.57 6.80
C TYR A 362 -21.70 -11.01 8.26
N LYS A 363 -21.39 -12.26 8.59
CA LYS A 363 -21.46 -12.74 9.99
C LYS A 363 -20.27 -12.25 10.81
N GLU A 364 -19.10 -12.23 10.19
CA GLU A 364 -17.84 -11.82 10.82
C GLU A 364 -17.73 -10.30 10.94
N TYR A 365 -18.24 -9.57 9.94
CA TYR A 365 -18.19 -8.12 9.80
C TYR A 365 -19.61 -7.53 9.69
N PRO A 366 -20.41 -7.52 10.77
CA PRO A 366 -21.82 -7.12 10.74
C PRO A 366 -22.03 -5.63 10.38
N HIS A 367 -20.98 -4.81 10.42
CA HIS A 367 -21.04 -3.38 10.10
C HIS A 367 -21.13 -3.09 8.59
N MET A 368 -20.78 -4.05 7.71
CA MET A 368 -20.79 -3.91 6.24
C MET A 368 -22.20 -3.83 5.60
N ALA A 369 -23.24 -3.57 6.38
CA ALA A 369 -24.63 -3.93 6.11
C ALA A 369 -25.12 -3.74 4.65
N ASN A 370 -24.81 -2.60 4.01
CA ASN A 370 -25.37 -2.23 2.72
C ASN A 370 -24.38 -2.33 1.54
N VAL A 371 -23.25 -3.02 1.73
CA VAL A 371 -22.20 -3.14 0.71
C VAL A 371 -21.69 -4.57 0.58
N VAL A 372 -21.28 -4.95 -0.63
CA VAL A 372 -20.65 -6.25 -0.94
C VAL A 372 -19.13 -6.06 -0.96
N PRO A 373 -18.34 -6.84 -0.22
CA PRO A 373 -16.88 -6.72 -0.26
C PRO A 373 -16.34 -7.24 -1.60
N SER A 374 -15.30 -6.60 -2.14
CA SER A 374 -14.57 -7.01 -3.35
C SER A 374 -13.76 -8.31 -3.19
N THR A 375 -14.10 -9.18 -2.23
CA THR A 375 -13.32 -10.39 -1.91
C THR A 375 -13.24 -11.34 -3.12
N GLY A 376 -12.03 -11.83 -3.42
CA GLY A 376 -11.81 -12.74 -4.56
C GLY A 376 -10.39 -13.27 -4.66
N TYR A 377 -9.85 -13.79 -3.56
CA TYR A 377 -8.53 -14.45 -3.50
C TYR A 377 -8.50 -15.78 -4.26
N THR A 378 -9.66 -16.42 -4.49
CA THR A 378 -9.76 -17.69 -5.22
C THR A 378 -10.87 -17.67 -6.26
N LYS A 379 -10.81 -18.59 -7.23
CA LYS A 379 -11.89 -18.78 -8.23
C LYS A 379 -13.24 -19.08 -7.59
N GLU A 380 -13.26 -19.73 -6.43
CA GLU A 380 -14.49 -20.02 -5.68
C GLU A 380 -15.07 -18.73 -5.10
N GLN A 381 -14.23 -17.88 -4.50
CA GLN A 381 -14.68 -16.59 -3.95
C GLN A 381 -15.21 -15.65 -5.05
N LEU A 382 -14.59 -15.64 -6.24
CA LEU A 382 -15.10 -14.88 -7.40
C LEU A 382 -16.48 -15.37 -7.84
N ARG A 383 -16.72 -16.70 -7.82
CA ARG A 383 -18.04 -17.26 -8.13
C ARG A 383 -19.08 -16.89 -7.09
N ASP A 384 -18.71 -16.91 -5.81
CA ASP A 384 -19.60 -16.48 -4.72
C ASP A 384 -19.98 -15.00 -4.85
N LEU A 385 -19.03 -14.15 -5.25
CA LEU A 385 -19.25 -12.73 -5.53
C LEU A 385 -20.19 -12.54 -6.72
N GLU A 386 -19.93 -13.23 -7.84
CA GLU A 386 -20.76 -13.22 -9.04
C GLU A 386 -22.21 -13.64 -8.74
N GLU A 387 -22.38 -14.79 -8.09
CA GLU A 387 -23.69 -15.35 -7.74
C GLU A 387 -24.45 -14.42 -6.77
N THR A 388 -23.75 -13.86 -5.78
CA THR A 388 -24.36 -12.87 -4.86
C THR A 388 -24.87 -11.68 -5.65
N LEU A 389 -24.04 -11.07 -6.49
CA LEU A 389 -24.39 -9.88 -7.27
C LEU A 389 -25.52 -10.15 -8.28
N MET A 390 -25.59 -11.33 -8.88
CA MET A 390 -26.69 -11.71 -9.76
C MET A 390 -28.01 -11.84 -9.00
N ARG A 391 -28.00 -12.41 -7.78
CA ARG A 391 -29.19 -12.60 -6.95
C ARG A 391 -29.78 -11.30 -6.40
N VAL A 392 -28.95 -10.28 -6.11
CA VAL A 392 -29.46 -9.02 -5.57
C VAL A 392 -30.46 -8.41 -6.54
N ASN A 393 -31.67 -8.11 -6.09
CA ASN A 393 -32.66 -7.42 -6.91
C ASN A 393 -32.29 -5.92 -7.03
N ALA A 394 -31.36 -5.59 -7.92
CA ALA A 394 -30.88 -4.23 -8.21
C ALA A 394 -30.73 -4.04 -9.72
N ASP A 395 -30.92 -2.80 -10.18
CA ASP A 395 -30.84 -2.39 -11.58
C ASP A 395 -29.39 -2.20 -12.03
N VAL A 396 -28.51 -1.75 -11.13
CA VAL A 396 -27.13 -1.33 -11.46
C VAL A 396 -26.16 -1.78 -10.38
N ILE A 397 -24.94 -2.11 -10.78
CA ILE A 397 -23.80 -2.38 -9.89
C ILE A 397 -22.90 -1.15 -9.85
N VAL A 398 -22.67 -0.59 -8.66
CA VAL A 398 -21.69 0.47 -8.43
C VAL A 398 -20.45 -0.15 -7.78
N ASN A 399 -19.34 -0.20 -8.51
CA ASN A 399 -18.08 -0.68 -7.98
C ASN A 399 -17.24 0.46 -7.40
N GLY A 400 -17.06 0.46 -6.08
CA GLY A 400 -16.18 1.36 -5.33
C GLY A 400 -14.77 0.82 -5.04
N SER A 401 -14.46 -0.43 -5.44
CA SER A 401 -13.09 -0.95 -5.37
C SER A 401 -12.20 -0.28 -6.42
N PRO A 402 -10.93 0.00 -6.09
CA PRO A 402 -9.95 0.45 -7.08
C PRO A 402 -9.77 -0.53 -8.26
N ALA A 403 -9.91 -1.85 -8.02
CA ALA A 403 -9.87 -2.86 -9.06
C ALA A 403 -11.15 -2.87 -9.89
N ASP A 404 -11.03 -3.21 -11.18
CA ASP A 404 -12.18 -3.37 -12.06
C ASP A 404 -12.80 -4.77 -11.90
N ILE A 405 -13.64 -4.93 -10.88
CA ILE A 405 -14.30 -6.20 -10.56
C ILE A 405 -15.08 -6.76 -11.77
N GLY A 406 -15.66 -5.90 -12.60
CA GLY A 406 -16.38 -6.28 -13.83
C GLY A 406 -15.53 -7.02 -14.86
N ARG A 407 -14.18 -6.98 -14.77
CA ARG A 407 -13.29 -7.80 -15.60
C ARG A 407 -13.08 -9.21 -15.06
N LEU A 408 -13.37 -9.43 -13.78
CA LEU A 408 -13.10 -10.68 -13.06
C LEU A 408 -14.34 -11.56 -12.91
N ILE A 409 -15.53 -10.97 -13.02
CA ILE A 409 -16.82 -11.65 -12.89
C ILE A 409 -17.71 -11.37 -14.09
N ARG A 410 -18.69 -12.25 -14.31
CA ARG A 410 -19.72 -12.11 -15.35
C ARG A 410 -21.03 -11.68 -14.73
N VAL A 411 -21.38 -10.42 -14.94
CA VAL A 411 -22.64 -9.83 -14.47
C VAL A 411 -23.48 -9.36 -15.65
N ASN A 412 -24.80 -9.44 -15.52
CA ASN A 412 -25.77 -9.05 -16.55
C ASN A 412 -26.41 -7.68 -16.29
N LYS A 413 -25.88 -6.91 -15.33
CA LYS A 413 -26.38 -5.60 -14.94
C LYS A 413 -25.44 -4.50 -15.44
N PRO A 414 -25.96 -3.31 -15.80
CA PRO A 414 -25.15 -2.12 -15.96
C PRO A 414 -24.19 -1.94 -14.77
N TYR A 415 -22.95 -1.57 -15.08
CA TYR A 415 -21.86 -1.54 -14.13
C TYR A 415 -21.13 -0.21 -14.23
N VAL A 416 -20.97 0.50 -13.12
CA VAL A 416 -20.30 1.81 -13.07
C VAL A 416 -19.18 1.77 -12.04
N ARG A 417 -18.11 2.53 -12.29
CA ARG A 417 -16.94 2.58 -11.43
C ARG A 417 -16.88 3.90 -10.69
N ALA A 418 -16.95 3.82 -9.36
CA ALA A 418 -16.70 4.92 -8.46
C ALA A 418 -15.22 4.95 -8.08
N ARG A 419 -14.61 6.13 -8.11
CA ARG A 419 -13.22 6.33 -7.72
C ARG A 419 -13.05 7.63 -6.94
N TRP A 420 -12.08 7.61 -6.03
CA TRP A 420 -11.64 8.81 -5.32
C TRP A 420 -10.62 9.60 -6.15
N GLU A 421 -10.88 10.89 -6.31
CA GLU A 421 -9.99 11.87 -6.92
C GLU A 421 -9.54 12.90 -5.89
N LEU A 422 -8.27 13.28 -5.94
CA LEU A 422 -7.72 14.29 -5.05
C LEU A 422 -8.25 15.67 -5.44
N ARG A 423 -8.68 16.45 -4.44
CA ARG A 423 -9.01 17.86 -4.58
C ARG A 423 -8.22 18.67 -3.57
N VAL A 424 -7.29 19.50 -4.04
CA VAL A 424 -6.60 20.47 -3.18
C VAL A 424 -7.58 21.58 -2.78
N VAL A 425 -7.62 21.89 -1.49
CA VAL A 425 -8.48 22.91 -0.88
C VAL A 425 -7.67 24.16 -0.53
N GLU A 426 -6.49 23.99 0.05
CA GLU A 426 -5.60 25.08 0.47
C GLU A 426 -4.12 24.66 0.33
N GLY A 427 -3.24 25.63 0.08
CA GLY A 427 -1.80 25.41 -0.10
C GLY A 427 -1.41 25.14 -1.55
N PRO A 428 -0.14 24.74 -1.79
CA PRO A 428 0.35 24.46 -3.14
C PRO A 428 -0.47 23.38 -3.87
N SER A 429 -0.76 23.63 -5.14
CA SER A 429 -1.37 22.68 -6.06
C SER A 429 -0.41 21.55 -6.42
N ILE A 430 -0.95 20.43 -6.93
CA ILE A 430 -0.12 19.32 -7.45
C ILE A 430 0.84 19.79 -8.55
N LYS A 431 0.39 20.74 -9.38
CA LYS A 431 1.25 21.38 -10.39
C LYS A 431 2.47 22.04 -9.75
N GLU A 432 2.28 22.84 -8.71
CA GLU A 432 3.38 23.53 -8.02
C GLU A 432 4.31 22.55 -7.29
N LEU A 433 3.78 21.46 -6.71
CA LEU A 433 4.63 20.41 -6.14
C LEU A 433 5.50 19.73 -7.22
N VAL A 434 4.95 19.47 -8.40
CA VAL A 434 5.69 18.90 -9.53
C VAL A 434 6.70 19.91 -10.10
N ASP A 435 6.36 21.21 -10.14
CA ASP A 435 7.31 22.27 -10.53
C ASP A 435 8.55 22.24 -9.64
N ARG A 436 8.36 22.19 -8.32
CA ARG A 436 9.47 22.10 -7.33
C ARG A 436 10.28 20.83 -7.50
N PHE A 437 9.62 19.69 -7.70
CA PHE A 437 10.32 18.43 -7.98
C PHE A 437 11.23 18.55 -9.21
N ILE A 438 10.76 19.16 -10.29
CA ILE A 438 11.54 19.32 -11.53
C ILE A 438 12.74 20.25 -11.28
N GLU A 439 12.54 21.35 -10.57
CA GLU A 439 13.60 22.30 -10.19
C GLU A 439 14.68 21.63 -9.32
N GLU A 440 14.28 20.89 -8.28
CA GLU A 440 15.19 20.19 -7.36
C GLU A 440 15.92 19.03 -8.04
N SER A 441 15.26 18.36 -8.98
CA SER A 441 15.83 17.21 -9.70
C SER A 441 16.82 17.61 -10.79
N ARG A 442 16.89 18.91 -11.14
CA ARG A 442 17.72 19.43 -12.24
C ARG A 442 17.55 18.59 -13.52
N PHE A 443 16.30 18.33 -13.94
CA PHE A 443 16.02 17.71 -15.23
C PHE A 443 16.84 18.44 -16.30
N ARG A 444 17.89 17.78 -16.80
CA ARG A 444 18.76 18.24 -17.88
C ARG A 444 18.76 17.19 -18.96
#